data_AF-A0A078B3T4-F1
#
_entry.id   AF-A0A078B3T4-F1
#
_cell.length_a   1.000
_cell.length_b   1.000
_cell.length_c   1.000
_cell.angle_alpha   90.00
_cell.angle_beta   90.00
_cell.angle_gamma   90.00
#
_symmetry.space_group_name_H-M   'P 1'
#
loop_
_entity.id
_entity.type
_entity.pdbx_description
1 polymer ?
#
loop_
_entity_poly.entity_id
_entity_poly.type
_entity_poly.pdbx_seq_one_letter_code
_entity_poly.pdbx_strand_id
1 'polypeptide(L)'
;MNSKFDQYDTEYLVQQFYKMKEIYENDEAIAQDKGKLATMRKAFDSYDKDHNGVLDRREVVDLLTNHFKEQGIKRRPTKADVDQFFDNLDEDHSGVIDFDEFKHFLIDNMRKKLLGPLESYLTGQRGVKF
;
A
#
# COMPACT_ATOMS: atom_id res chain seq x y z
N MET A 1 -17.91 0.93 20.64
CA MET A 1 -17.02 1.66 19.72
C MET A 1 -17.59 1.49 18.33
N ASN A 2 -17.92 2.59 17.63
CA ASN A 2 -18.49 2.53 16.28
C ASN A 2 -17.33 2.42 15.29
N SER A 3 -17.06 1.20 14.83
CA SER A 3 -16.08 0.93 13.79
C SER A 3 -16.58 1.50 12.47
N LYS A 4 -15.67 1.97 11.60
CA LYS A 4 -16.01 2.35 10.22
C LYS A 4 -16.62 1.19 9.42
N PHE A 5 -16.46 -0.05 9.90
CA PHE A 5 -16.98 -1.27 9.29
C PHE A 5 -18.43 -1.57 9.68
N ASP A 6 -18.96 -0.96 10.74
CA ASP A 6 -20.33 -1.24 11.25
C ASP A 6 -21.44 -0.87 10.27
N GLN A 7 -21.14 -0.07 9.25
CA GLN A 7 -22.08 0.31 8.18
C GLN A 7 -22.26 -0.75 7.09
N TYR A 8 -21.46 -1.82 7.10
CA TYR A 8 -21.47 -2.85 6.06
C TYR A 8 -21.94 -4.19 6.61
N ASP A 9 -22.58 -4.98 5.75
CA ASP A 9 -22.97 -6.34 6.07
C ASP A 9 -21.76 -7.26 6.28
N THR A 10 -21.83 -8.15 7.27
CA THR A 10 -20.72 -9.04 7.66
C THR A 10 -20.33 -10.00 6.53
N GLU A 11 -21.29 -10.53 5.76
CA GLU A 11 -21.01 -11.42 4.64
C GLU A 11 -20.25 -10.67 3.53
N TYR A 12 -20.68 -9.44 3.24
CA TYR A 12 -19.96 -8.57 2.31
C TYR A 12 -18.52 -8.32 2.78
N LEU A 13 -18.32 -8.01 4.06
CA LEU A 13 -16.99 -7.78 4.62
C LEU A 13 -16.08 -9.01 4.55
N VAL A 14 -16.63 -10.21 4.80
CA VAL A 14 -15.90 -11.48 4.66
C VAL A 14 -15.51 -11.72 3.19
N GLN A 15 -16.41 -11.48 2.24
CA GLN A 15 -16.10 -11.59 0.81
C GLN A 15 -15.01 -10.59 0.39
N GLN A 16 -15.08 -9.33 0.87
CA GLN A 16 -14.04 -8.34 0.61
C GLN A 16 -12.70 -8.75 1.23
N PHE A 17 -12.70 -9.33 2.43
CA PHE A 17 -11.49 -9.83 3.06
C PHE A 17 -10.81 -10.91 2.21
N TYR A 18 -11.54 -11.95 1.78
CA TYR A 18 -10.97 -13.00 0.94
C TYR A 18 -10.51 -12.49 -0.42
N LYS A 19 -11.27 -11.61 -1.06
CA LYS A 19 -10.86 -10.97 -2.31
C LYS A 19 -9.57 -10.16 -2.14
N MET A 20 -9.42 -9.44 -1.03
CA MET A 20 -8.21 -8.68 -0.75
C MET A 20 -7.03 -9.58 -0.34
N LYS A 21 -7.29 -10.71 0.33
CA LYS A 21 -6.28 -11.70 0.68
C LYS A 21 -5.73 -12.39 -0.56
N GLU A 22 -6.59 -12.78 -1.50
CA GLU A 22 -6.21 -13.34 -2.80
C GLU A 22 -5.32 -12.39 -3.59
N ILE A 23 -5.66 -11.10 -3.60
CA ILE A 23 -4.85 -10.03 -4.22
C ILE A 23 -3.43 -9.93 -3.61
N TYR A 24 -3.29 -10.18 -2.32
CA TYR A 24 -2.00 -10.14 -1.63
C TYR A 24 -1.19 -11.42 -1.83
N GLU A 25 -1.86 -12.57 -1.89
CA GLU A 25 -1.22 -13.87 -2.09
C GLU A 25 -0.90 -14.15 -3.57
N ASN A 26 -1.42 -13.33 -4.48
CA ASN A 26 -1.21 -13.48 -5.92
C ASN A 26 -1.08 -12.12 -6.64
N ASP A 27 0.16 -11.74 -6.98
CA ASP A 27 0.48 -10.54 -7.77
C ASP A 27 -0.27 -10.48 -9.12
N GLU A 28 -0.63 -11.63 -9.70
CA GLU A 28 -1.40 -11.67 -10.95
C GLU A 28 -2.83 -11.15 -10.80
N ALA A 29 -3.43 -11.27 -9.61
CA ALA A 29 -4.80 -10.80 -9.38
C ALA A 29 -4.88 -9.26 -9.46
N ILE A 30 -3.81 -8.56 -9.08
CA ILE A 30 -3.67 -7.11 -9.33
C ILE A 30 -3.46 -6.86 -10.81
N ALA A 31 -2.62 -7.67 -11.47
CA ALA A 31 -2.35 -7.52 -12.88
C ALA A 31 -3.61 -7.63 -13.76
N GLN A 32 -4.59 -8.42 -13.32
CA GLN A 32 -5.88 -8.56 -13.99
C GLN A 32 -6.84 -7.38 -13.72
N ASP A 33 -6.70 -6.67 -12.60
CA ASP A 33 -7.44 -5.46 -12.29
C ASP A 33 -6.78 -4.23 -12.94
N LYS A 34 -7.09 -4.05 -14.23
CA LYS A 34 -6.58 -2.92 -15.05
C LYS A 34 -6.88 -1.55 -14.42
N GLY A 35 -7.98 -1.41 -13.67
CA GLY A 35 -8.35 -0.16 -13.02
C GLY A 35 -7.42 0.17 -11.85
N LYS A 36 -7.11 -0.83 -11.01
CA LYS A 36 -6.14 -0.68 -9.92
C LYS A 36 -4.73 -0.46 -10.44
N LEU A 37 -4.30 -1.25 -11.42
CA LEU A 37 -3.00 -1.05 -12.07
C LEU A 37 -2.84 0.37 -12.62
N ALA A 38 -3.85 0.88 -13.34
CA ALA A 38 -3.80 2.24 -13.88
C ALA A 38 -3.76 3.30 -12.76
N THR A 39 -4.41 3.06 -11.63
CA THR A 39 -4.39 3.96 -10.48
C THR A 39 -3.02 3.95 -9.80
N MET A 40 -2.44 2.77 -9.59
CA MET A 40 -1.08 2.62 -9.05
C MET A 40 -0.05 3.26 -9.99
N ARG A 41 -0.21 3.08 -11.30
CA ARG A 41 0.65 3.70 -12.31
C ARG A 41 0.57 5.22 -12.29
N LYS A 42 -0.64 5.78 -12.21
CA LYS A 42 -0.81 7.24 -12.06
C LYS A 42 -0.17 7.78 -10.79
N ALA A 43 -0.22 7.03 -9.69
CA ALA A 43 0.45 7.43 -8.45
C ALA A 43 1.98 7.41 -8.64
N PHE A 44 2.52 6.34 -9.24
CA PHE A 44 3.93 6.24 -9.59
C PHE A 44 4.40 7.41 -10.48
N ASP A 45 3.70 7.65 -11.59
CA ASP A 45 4.00 8.73 -12.54
C ASP A 45 3.89 10.13 -11.90
N SER A 46 3.17 10.26 -10.77
CA SER A 46 3.09 11.53 -10.04
C SER A 46 4.35 11.82 -9.22
N TYR A 47 5.14 10.79 -8.89
CA TYR A 47 6.41 10.89 -8.19
C TYR A 47 7.60 10.90 -9.15
N ASP A 48 7.54 10.13 -10.24
CA ASP A 48 8.52 10.11 -11.34
C ASP A 48 8.46 11.44 -12.10
N LYS A 49 9.32 12.39 -11.73
CA LYS A 49 9.31 13.78 -12.22
C LYS A 49 9.98 13.92 -13.56
N ASP A 50 11.01 13.13 -13.81
CA ASP A 50 11.74 13.15 -15.07
C ASP A 50 11.16 12.18 -16.12
N HIS A 51 10.19 11.35 -15.71
CA HIS A 51 9.48 10.37 -16.53
C HIS A 51 10.41 9.31 -17.13
N ASN A 52 11.47 8.95 -16.40
CA ASN A 52 12.43 7.92 -16.82
C ASN A 52 11.91 6.49 -16.56
N GLY A 53 10.78 6.34 -15.86
CA GLY A 53 10.14 5.06 -15.56
C GLY A 53 10.62 4.38 -14.28
N VAL A 54 11.48 5.02 -13.49
CA VAL A 54 11.96 4.60 -12.17
C VAL A 54 11.91 5.78 -11.19
N LEU A 55 12.00 5.54 -9.89
CA LEU A 55 12.10 6.61 -8.89
C LEU A 55 13.50 6.67 -8.30
N ASP A 56 14.14 7.83 -8.41
CA ASP A 56 15.41 8.06 -7.74
C ASP A 56 15.23 8.44 -6.26
N ARG A 57 16.35 8.54 -5.52
CA ARG A 57 16.33 8.92 -4.10
C ARG A 57 15.71 10.30 -3.84
N ARG A 58 15.74 11.22 -4.80
CA ARG A 58 15.15 12.57 -4.65
C ARG A 58 13.63 12.49 -4.81
N GLU A 59 13.15 11.68 -5.74
CA GLU A 59 11.72 11.47 -5.98
C GLU A 59 11.07 10.69 -4.84
N VAL A 60 11.79 9.74 -4.24
CA VAL A 60 11.35 9.02 -3.04
C VAL A 60 11.17 9.93 -1.81
N VAL A 61 11.85 11.08 -1.75
CA VAL A 61 11.64 12.06 -0.66
C VAL A 61 10.20 12.58 -0.66
N ASP A 62 9.64 12.85 -1.84
CA ASP A 62 8.26 13.34 -1.96
C ASP A 62 7.26 12.25 -1.58
N LEU A 63 7.51 11.01 -2.02
CA LEU A 63 6.75 9.83 -1.64
C LEU A 63 6.74 9.66 -0.11
N LEU A 64 7.91 9.66 0.52
CA LEU A 64 8.05 9.49 1.97
C LEU A 64 7.41 10.66 2.74
N THR A 65 7.50 11.88 2.21
CA THR A 65 6.85 13.05 2.81
C THR A 65 5.33 12.90 2.82
N ASN A 66 4.73 12.41 1.73
CA ASN A 66 3.30 12.15 1.68
C ASN A 66 2.92 10.99 2.60
N HIS A 67 3.70 9.92 2.62
CA HIS A 67 3.50 8.81 3.54
C HIS A 67 3.51 9.27 5.01
N PHE A 68 4.45 10.12 5.41
CA PHE A 68 4.49 10.72 6.76
C PHE A 68 3.22 11.49 7.10
N LYS A 69 2.71 12.31 6.18
CA LYS A 69 1.45 13.04 6.37
C LYS A 69 0.27 12.08 6.60
N GLU A 70 0.19 11.00 5.82
CA GLU A 70 -0.85 9.98 5.97
C GLU A 70 -0.77 9.24 7.31
N GLN A 71 0.44 9.04 7.84
CA GLN A 71 0.67 8.46 9.18
C GLN A 71 0.51 9.50 10.32
N GLY A 72 0.19 10.75 10.00
CA GLY A 72 0.07 11.83 10.99
C GLY A 72 1.40 12.34 11.55
N ILE A 73 2.52 12.00 10.91
CA ILE A 73 3.87 12.44 11.29
C ILE A 73 4.07 13.88 10.80
N LYS A 74 4.15 14.83 11.74
CA LYS A 74 4.26 16.28 11.48
C LYS A 74 5.72 16.77 11.40
N ARG A 75 6.61 16.00 10.78
CA ARG A 75 7.99 16.42 10.50
C ARG A 75 8.36 16.07 9.07
N ARG A 76 9.40 16.73 8.55
CA ARG A 76 9.99 16.32 7.27
C ARG A 76 10.84 15.06 7.45
N PRO A 77 10.94 14.20 6.43
CA PRO A 77 11.92 13.13 6.42
C PRO A 77 13.33 13.70 6.51
N THR A 78 14.16 13.08 7.34
CA THR A 78 15.61 13.31 7.35
C THR A 78 16.25 12.46 6.26
N LYS A 79 17.53 12.74 5.95
CA LYS A 79 18.28 11.91 5.00
C LYS A 79 18.29 10.43 5.43
N ALA A 80 18.48 10.15 6.71
CA ALA A 80 18.49 8.78 7.23
C ALA A 80 17.11 8.09 7.09
N ASP A 81 16.00 8.82 7.26
CA ASP A 81 14.67 8.26 7.02
C ASP A 81 14.48 7.91 5.54
N VAL A 82 14.96 8.77 4.64
CA VAL A 82 14.88 8.54 3.18
C VAL A 82 15.73 7.35 2.79
N ASP A 83 16.98 7.28 3.27
CA ASP A 83 17.88 6.18 2.97
C ASP A 83 17.30 4.86 3.47
N GLN A 84 16.84 4.80 4.72
CA GLN A 84 16.20 3.60 5.26
C GLN A 84 14.93 3.22 4.51
N PHE A 85 14.09 4.20 4.16
CA PHE A 85 12.86 3.94 3.44
C PHE A 85 13.13 3.44 2.01
N PHE A 86 14.10 4.06 1.33
CA PHE A 86 14.54 3.67 0.00
C PHE A 86 15.08 2.23 0.01
N ASP A 87 15.98 1.91 0.95
CA ASP A 87 16.60 0.59 1.02
C ASP A 87 15.57 -0.52 1.39
N ASN A 88 14.42 -0.15 1.98
CA ASN A 88 13.31 -1.08 2.19
C ASN A 88 12.44 -1.29 0.95
N LEU A 89 12.49 -0.37 -0.02
CA LEU A 89 11.74 -0.45 -1.27
C LEU A 89 12.57 -1.09 -2.40
N ASP A 90 13.85 -0.75 -2.45
CA ASP A 90 14.85 -1.21 -3.43
C ASP A 90 15.28 -2.65 -3.09
N GLU A 91 14.38 -3.61 -3.33
CA GLU A 91 14.55 -5.02 -2.95
C GLU A 91 15.68 -5.68 -3.76
N ASP A 92 15.83 -5.27 -5.03
CA ASP A 92 16.86 -5.79 -5.92
C ASP A 92 18.20 -5.04 -5.82
N HIS A 93 18.23 -3.94 -5.05
CA HIS A 93 19.39 -3.07 -4.86
C HIS A 93 19.93 -2.47 -6.16
N SER A 94 19.04 -2.20 -7.12
CA SER A 94 19.36 -1.51 -8.38
C SER A 94 19.72 -0.04 -8.17
N GLY A 95 19.38 0.53 -7.02
CA GLY A 95 19.64 1.94 -6.68
C GLY A 95 18.58 2.89 -7.23
N VAL A 96 17.48 2.35 -7.76
CA VAL A 96 16.27 3.05 -8.22
C VAL A 96 15.05 2.23 -7.81
N ILE A 97 13.88 2.84 -7.62
CA ILE A 97 12.66 2.08 -7.35
C ILE A 97 11.88 1.90 -8.64
N ASP A 98 11.67 0.66 -9.05
CA ASP A 98 10.86 0.39 -10.24
C ASP A 98 9.35 0.35 -9.92
N PHE A 99 8.54 0.14 -10.96
CA PHE A 99 7.09 0.10 -10.79
C PHE A 99 6.62 -1.12 -9.98
N ASP A 100 7.32 -2.25 -10.08
CA ASP A 100 6.97 -3.48 -9.38
C ASP A 100 7.22 -3.34 -7.87
N GLU A 101 8.37 -2.80 -7.48
CA GLU A 101 8.72 -2.47 -6.09
C GLU A 101 7.75 -1.44 -5.49
N PHE A 102 7.41 -0.39 -6.26
CA PHE A 102 6.42 0.59 -5.83
C PHE A 102 5.02 -0.02 -5.64
N LYS A 103 4.60 -0.95 -6.51
CA LYS A 103 3.33 -1.68 -6.35
C LYS A 103 3.34 -2.48 -5.05
N HIS A 104 4.39 -3.25 -4.79
CA HIS A 104 4.52 -4.05 -3.56
C HIS A 104 4.37 -3.19 -2.32
N PHE A 105 5.00 -2.01 -2.29
CA PHE A 105 4.81 -1.03 -1.23
C PHE A 105 3.36 -0.57 -1.06
N LEU A 106 2.67 -0.21 -2.15
CA LEU A 106 1.26 0.22 -2.07
C LEU A 106 0.36 -0.90 -1.53
N ILE A 107 0.60 -2.14 -1.97
CA ILE A 107 -0.17 -3.31 -1.54
C ILE A 107 0.04 -3.59 -0.05
N ASP A 108 1.29 -3.60 0.41
CA ASP A 108 1.61 -3.79 1.83
C ASP A 108 1.01 -2.66 2.70
N ASN A 109 1.08 -1.41 2.23
CA ASN A 109 0.46 -0.28 2.91
C ASN A 109 -1.06 -0.45 3.04
N MET A 110 -1.74 -0.86 1.95
CA MET A 110 -3.18 -1.13 1.95
C MET A 110 -3.53 -2.29 2.89
N ARG A 111 -2.71 -3.35 2.92
CA ARG A 111 -2.89 -4.48 3.85
C ARG A 111 -2.87 -4.00 5.30
N LYS A 112 -1.86 -3.22 5.68
CA LYS A 112 -1.70 -2.70 7.05
C LYS A 112 -2.85 -1.76 7.45
N LYS A 113 -3.32 -0.90 6.54
CA LYS A 113 -4.38 0.09 6.83
C LYS A 113 -5.80 -0.46 6.77
N LEU A 114 -6.04 -1.51 6.00
CA LEU A 114 -7.39 -2.02 5.74
C LEU A 114 -7.56 -3.49 6.13
N LEU A 115 -6.68 -4.40 5.70
CA LEU A 115 -6.83 -5.84 5.95
C LEU A 115 -6.66 -6.17 7.44
N GLY A 116 -5.61 -5.67 8.10
CA GLY A 116 -5.40 -5.93 9.53
C GLY A 116 -6.55 -5.45 10.43
N PRO A 117 -7.03 -4.20 10.29
CA PRO A 117 -8.20 -3.74 11.01
C PRO A 117 -9.48 -4.50 10.66
N LEU A 118 -9.67 -4.89 9.40
CA LEU A 118 -10.83 -5.67 8.96
C LEU A 118 -10.81 -7.09 9.54
N GLU A 119 -9.65 -7.75 9.55
CA GLU A 119 -9.45 -9.06 10.19
C GLU A 119 -9.78 -9.01 11.67
N SER A 120 -9.23 -8.01 12.38
CA SER A 120 -9.50 -7.78 13.81
C SER A 120 -10.99 -7.51 14.07
N TYR A 121 -11.65 -6.78 13.17
CA TYR A 121 -13.09 -6.52 13.24
C TYR A 121 -13.92 -7.79 13.04
N LEU A 122 -13.61 -8.57 12.01
CA LEU A 122 -14.32 -9.80 11.66
C LEU A 122 -14.13 -10.90 12.71
N THR A 123 -12.91 -11.10 13.20
CA THR A 123 -12.63 -12.05 14.30
C THR A 123 -13.31 -11.66 15.62
N GLY A 124 -13.59 -10.37 15.82
CA GLY A 124 -14.38 -9.88 16.96
C GLY A 124 -15.89 -10.12 16.83
N GLN A 125 -16.39 -10.44 15.64
CA GLN A 125 -17.80 -10.76 15.42
C GLN A 125 -18.12 -12.19 15.84
N ARG A 126 -19.26 -12.39 16.51
CA ARG A 126 -19.73 -13.72 16.91
C ARG A 126 -19.95 -14.60 15.68
N GLY A 127 -19.18 -15.69 15.57
CA GLY A 127 -19.41 -16.75 14.59
C GLY A 127 -18.53 -16.71 13.33
N VAL A 128 -17.68 -15.69 13.16
CA VAL A 128 -16.72 -15.63 12.04
C VAL A 128 -15.39 -16.27 12.47
N LYS A 129 -14.90 -17.25 11.70
CA LYS A 129 -13.57 -17.85 11.85
C LYS A 129 -12.92 -17.94 10.46
N PHE A 130 -11.64 -17.59 10.38
CA PHE A 130 -10.84 -17.64 9.15
C PHE A 130 -10.14 -18.98 8.98
#